data_AF-A0A1A8LPH0-F1
#
_entry.id   AF-A0A1A8LPH0-F1
#
_cell.length_a   1.000
_cell.length_b   1.000
_cell.length_c   1.000
_cell.angle_alpha   90.00
_cell.angle_beta   90.00
_cell.angle_gamma   90.00
#
_symmetry.space_group_name_H-M   'P 1'
#
loop_
_entity.id
_entity.type
_entity.pdbx_description
1 polymer ?
#
loop_
_entity_poly.entity_id
_entity_poly.type
_entity_poly.pdbx_seq_one_letter_code
_entity_poly.pdbx_strand_id
1 'polypeptide(L)'
;YNISAAAISIFSLAFMIFGTLCLLGSCTGKGKGRDYLLKPAGMFFAFAGVCAFISLEVMRQSVKRMIESEDTIWIEYYYAWSFACACSGFVLLFITGITLLVLSMPQMPRNPWETCMDAEPEQVE
;
A
#
# COMPACT_ATOMS: atom_id res chain seq x y z
N TYR A 1 -10.17 22.17 -10.09
CA TYR A 1 -10.65 20.77 -10.23
C TYR A 1 -9.42 19.88 -10.37
N ASN A 2 -9.15 19.01 -9.39
CA ASN A 2 -7.88 18.27 -9.31
C ASN A 2 -7.95 16.95 -10.10
N ILE A 3 -7.99 17.05 -11.44
CA ILE A 3 -8.04 15.89 -12.35
C ILE A 3 -6.87 14.92 -12.09
N SER A 4 -5.70 15.46 -11.77
CA SER A 4 -4.51 14.70 -11.39
C SER A 4 -4.70 13.87 -10.12
N ALA A 5 -5.27 14.46 -9.05
CA ALA A 5 -5.52 13.74 -7.80
C ALA A 5 -6.51 12.58 -8.00
N ALA A 6 -7.54 12.79 -8.82
CA ALA A 6 -8.54 11.78 -9.17
C ALA A 6 -7.97 10.65 -10.03
N ALA A 7 -7.08 10.96 -10.98
CA ALA A 7 -6.41 9.92 -11.76
C ALA A 7 -5.53 9.01 -10.87
N ILE A 8 -4.79 9.61 -9.93
CA ILE A 8 -3.91 8.87 -9.01
C ILE A 8 -4.72 8.00 -8.04
N SER A 9 -5.88 8.46 -7.58
CA SER A 9 -6.74 7.66 -6.70
C SER A 9 -7.35 6.45 -7.42
N ILE A 10 -7.64 6.54 -8.72
CA ILE A 10 -8.06 5.39 -9.53
C ILE A 10 -6.96 4.33 -9.60
N PHE A 11 -5.70 4.74 -9.81
CA PHE A 11 -4.57 3.80 -9.77
C PHE A 11 -4.40 3.15 -8.39
N SER A 12 -4.54 3.92 -7.31
CA SER A 12 -4.52 3.39 -5.94
C SER A 12 -5.61 2.33 -5.72
N LEU A 13 -6.83 2.58 -6.19
CA LEU A 13 -7.93 1.60 -6.14
C LEU A 13 -7.63 0.34 -6.97
N ALA A 14 -7.08 0.49 -8.17
CA ALA A 14 -6.69 -0.65 -8.99
C ALA A 14 -5.65 -1.54 -8.27
N PHE A 15 -4.62 -0.93 -7.66
CA PHE A 15 -3.63 -1.68 -6.89
C PHE A 15 -4.20 -2.35 -5.64
N MET A 16 -5.17 -1.71 -4.96
CA MET A 16 -5.90 -2.37 -3.86
C MET A 16 -6.70 -3.60 -4.34
N ILE A 17 -7.32 -3.52 -5.52
CA ILE A 17 -8.05 -4.66 -6.10
C ILE A 17 -7.09 -5.79 -6.46
N PHE A 18 -5.97 -5.50 -7.13
CA PHE A 18 -4.97 -6.51 -7.44
C PHE A 18 -4.35 -7.12 -6.17
N GLY A 19 -4.04 -6.30 -5.16
CA GLY A 19 -3.51 -6.77 -3.87
C GLY A 19 -4.49 -7.70 -3.15
N THR A 20 -5.78 -7.35 -3.12
CA THR A 20 -6.82 -8.21 -2.51
C THR A 20 -7.06 -9.49 -3.29
N LEU A 21 -7.03 -9.45 -4.63
CA LEU A 21 -7.09 -10.67 -5.46
C LEU A 21 -5.90 -11.59 -5.22
N CYS A 22 -4.68 -11.06 -5.08
CA CYS A 22 -3.49 -11.84 -4.73
C CYS A 22 -3.60 -12.47 -3.32
N LEU A 23 -4.06 -11.71 -2.33
CA LEU A 23 -4.31 -12.24 -0.97
C LEU A 23 -5.37 -13.35 -0.97
N LEU A 24 -6.53 -13.11 -1.59
CA LEU A 24 -7.60 -14.09 -1.68
C LEU A 24 -7.17 -15.34 -2.45
N GLY A 25 -6.40 -15.17 -3.53
CA GLY A 25 -5.83 -16.29 -4.27
C GLY A 25 -4.87 -17.14 -3.44
N SER A 26 -4.19 -16.53 -2.47
CA SER A 26 -3.31 -17.22 -1.53
C SER A 26 -4.06 -17.90 -0.38
N CYS A 27 -5.11 -17.28 0.17
CA CYS A 27 -5.85 -17.81 1.32
C CYS A 27 -6.97 -18.79 0.93
N THR A 28 -7.66 -18.54 -0.19
CA THR A 28 -8.84 -19.30 -0.63
C THR A 28 -8.50 -20.31 -1.73
N GLY A 29 -7.33 -20.17 -2.36
CA GLY A 29 -6.83 -21.14 -3.33
C GLY A 29 -6.56 -22.48 -2.65
N LYS A 30 -7.29 -23.52 -3.07
CA LYS A 30 -7.30 -24.91 -2.56
C LYS A 30 -5.94 -25.66 -2.60
N GLY A 31 -4.82 -24.99 -2.82
CA GLY A 31 -3.47 -25.55 -2.93
C GLY A 31 -2.57 -25.05 -1.80
N LYS A 32 -2.24 -25.95 -0.88
CA LYS A 32 -1.26 -25.75 0.19
C LYS A 32 0.10 -25.49 -0.46
N GLY A 33 0.69 -24.31 -0.23
CA GLY A 33 2.00 -23.94 -0.78
C GLY A 33 1.97 -22.85 -1.87
N ARG A 34 1.10 -21.83 -1.79
CA ARG A 34 1.15 -20.63 -2.65
C ARG A 34 1.66 -19.39 -1.91
N ASP A 35 2.49 -19.56 -0.90
CA ASP A 35 2.97 -18.46 -0.06
C ASP A 35 3.82 -17.44 -0.84
N TYR A 36 4.34 -17.84 -2.01
CA TYR A 36 4.98 -16.95 -2.98
C TYR A 36 4.07 -15.85 -3.54
N LEU A 37 2.73 -15.99 -3.46
CA LEU A 37 1.79 -14.94 -3.88
C LEU A 37 1.60 -13.83 -2.83
N LEU A 38 2.02 -14.04 -1.58
CA LEU A 38 1.96 -12.97 -0.58
C LEU A 38 2.97 -11.86 -0.87
N LYS A 39 4.12 -12.18 -1.47
CA LYS A 39 5.13 -11.19 -1.89
C LYS A 39 4.57 -10.12 -2.85
N PRO A 40 4.00 -10.49 -4.02
CA PRO A 40 3.40 -9.50 -4.92
C PRO A 40 2.18 -8.80 -4.30
N ALA A 41 1.40 -9.49 -3.44
CA ALA A 41 0.30 -8.85 -2.72
C ALA A 41 0.78 -7.69 -1.83
N GLY A 42 1.82 -7.92 -1.03
CA GLY A 42 2.44 -6.89 -0.18
C GLY A 42 2.97 -5.70 -0.99
N MET A 43 3.60 -5.96 -2.15
CA MET A 43 4.06 -4.90 -3.06
C MET A 43 2.88 -4.05 -3.57
N PHE A 44 1.79 -4.66 -4.01
CA PHE A 44 0.62 -3.92 -4.50
C PHE A 44 -0.03 -3.08 -3.42
N PHE A 45 -0.11 -3.54 -2.17
CA PHE A 45 -0.61 -2.73 -1.06
C PHE A 45 0.32 -1.55 -0.72
N ALA A 46 1.64 -1.76 -0.74
CA ALA A 46 2.60 -0.68 -0.52
C ALA A 46 2.49 0.40 -1.62
N PHE A 47 2.40 -0.01 -2.89
CA PHE A 47 2.17 0.92 -4.02
C PHE A 47 0.83 1.65 -3.91
N ALA A 48 -0.25 0.96 -3.53
CA ALA A 48 -1.55 1.59 -3.31
C ALA A 48 -1.48 2.68 -2.22
N GLY A 49 -0.74 2.42 -1.14
CA GLY A 49 -0.47 3.40 -0.08
C GLY A 49 0.31 4.62 -0.59
N VAL A 50 1.40 4.41 -1.33
CA VAL A 50 2.19 5.52 -1.91
C VAL A 50 1.34 6.36 -2.88
N CYS A 51 0.51 5.73 -3.73
CA CYS A 51 -0.41 6.46 -4.60
C CYS A 51 -1.42 7.29 -3.80
N ALA A 52 -1.96 6.76 -2.70
CA ALA A 52 -2.85 7.51 -1.82
C ALA A 52 -2.15 8.72 -1.18
N PHE A 53 -0.89 8.56 -0.76
CA PHE A 53 -0.06 9.65 -0.24
C PHE A 53 0.17 10.75 -1.28
N ILE A 54 0.54 10.38 -2.51
CA ILE A 54 0.73 11.37 -3.59
C ILE A 54 -0.58 12.10 -3.90
N SER A 55 -1.73 11.41 -3.91
CA SER A 55 -3.03 12.06 -4.10
C SER A 55 -3.34 13.08 -2.98
N LEU A 56 -2.98 12.76 -1.73
CA LEU A 56 -3.09 13.69 -0.60
C LEU A 56 -2.17 14.91 -0.75
N GLU A 57 -0.94 14.72 -1.19
CA GLU A 57 0.00 15.83 -1.42
C GLU A 57 -0.49 16.76 -2.56
N VAL A 58 -1.01 16.18 -3.65
CA VAL A 58 -1.62 16.96 -4.73
C VAL A 58 -2.83 17.76 -4.22
N MET A 59 -3.66 17.14 -3.36
CA MET A 59 -4.79 17.84 -2.72
C MET A 59 -4.29 18.97 -1.82
N ARG A 60 -3.28 18.73 -0.98
CA ARG A 60 -2.66 19.74 -0.10
C ARG A 60 -2.11 20.93 -0.89
N GLN A 61 -1.41 20.66 -1.99
CA GLN A 61 -0.87 21.72 -2.86
C GLN A 61 -1.98 22.53 -3.53
N SER A 62 -3.07 21.88 -3.96
CA SER A 62 -4.22 22.58 -4.55
C SER A 62 -4.89 23.54 -3.56
N VAL A 63 -5.01 23.12 -2.29
CA VAL A 63 -5.54 23.96 -1.21
C VAL A 63 -4.58 25.09 -0.88
N LYS A 64 -3.27 24.82 -0.80
CA LYS A 64 -2.26 25.85 -0.52
C LYS A 64 -2.25 26.94 -1.59
N ARG A 65 -2.33 26.57 -2.88
CA ARG A 65 -2.45 27.54 -3.97
C ARG A 65 -3.75 28.35 -3.94
N MET A 66 -4.84 27.75 -3.46
CA MET A 66 -6.11 28.46 -3.29
C MET A 66 -6.02 29.51 -2.19
N ILE A 67 -5.33 29.21 -1.08
CA ILE A 67 -5.14 30.12 0.05
C ILE A 67 -4.19 31.27 -0.28
N GLU A 68 -3.17 31.03 -1.11
CA GLU A 68 -2.20 32.06 -1.54
C GLU A 68 -2.79 33.06 -2.56
N SER A 69 -4.00 32.82 -3.08
CA SER A 69 -4.71 33.77 -3.93
C SER A 69 -5.27 34.93 -3.09
N GLU A 70 -4.95 36.17 -3.49
CA GLU A 70 -5.14 37.45 -2.76
C GLU A 70 -6.56 37.79 -2.26
N ASP A 71 -7.59 37.01 -2.61
CA ASP A 71 -9.00 37.32 -2.31
C ASP A 71 -9.58 36.64 -1.04
N THR A 72 -8.81 35.82 -0.32
CA THR A 72 -9.36 35.05 0.83
C THR A 72 -8.90 35.59 2.19
N ILE A 73 -9.75 36.41 2.80
CA ILE A 73 -9.61 36.91 4.17
C ILE A 73 -9.68 35.72 5.13
N TRP A 74 -8.56 35.34 5.75
CA TRP A 74 -8.39 34.52 6.97
C TRP A 74 -9.57 33.62 7.39
N ILE A 75 -9.98 32.68 6.53
CA ILE A 75 -10.92 31.62 6.90
C ILE A 75 -10.13 30.49 7.54
N GLU A 76 -10.46 30.19 8.80
CA GLU A 76 -9.89 29.08 9.55
C GLU A 76 -10.20 27.75 8.86
N TYR A 77 -9.18 27.08 8.33
CA TYR A 77 -9.33 25.94 7.43
C TYR A 77 -9.40 24.63 8.21
N TYR A 78 -10.60 24.08 8.37
CA TYR A 78 -10.79 22.74 8.92
C TYR A 78 -10.81 21.68 7.81
N TYR A 79 -9.89 20.73 7.88
CA TYR A 79 -9.93 19.55 7.02
C TYR A 79 -11.14 18.69 7.40
N ALA A 80 -11.96 18.33 6.40
CA ALA A 80 -13.10 17.46 6.58
C ALA A 80 -12.69 16.04 7.03
N TRP A 81 -13.63 15.28 7.58
CA TRP A 81 -13.44 13.89 8.02
C TRP A 81 -12.85 12.97 6.94
N SER A 82 -13.19 13.19 5.67
CA SER A 82 -12.66 12.40 4.54
C SER A 82 -11.15 12.53 4.40
N PHE A 83 -10.58 13.67 4.78
CA PHE A 83 -9.13 13.87 4.77
C PHE A 83 -8.45 13.01 5.84
N ALA A 84 -9.00 12.98 7.05
CA ALA A 84 -8.50 12.12 8.12
C ALA A 84 -8.63 10.63 7.76
N CYS A 85 -9.75 10.24 7.13
CA CYS A 85 -9.97 8.89 6.61
C CYS A 85 -8.95 8.50 5.54
N ALA A 86 -8.63 9.41 4.61
CA ALA A 86 -7.62 9.13 3.60
C ALA A 86 -6.20 9.02 4.21
N CYS A 87 -5.88 9.84 5.22
CA CYS A 87 -4.63 9.69 5.98
C CYS A 87 -4.54 8.36 6.74
N SER A 88 -5.62 7.94 7.42
CA SER A 88 -5.62 6.65 8.10
C SER A 88 -5.57 5.47 7.12
N GLY A 89 -6.28 5.57 5.98
CA GLY A 89 -6.21 4.60 4.90
C GLY A 89 -4.80 4.44 4.33
N PHE A 90 -4.09 5.55 4.10
CA PHE A 90 -2.67 5.53 3.71
C PHE A 90 -1.82 4.76 4.72
N VAL A 91 -1.91 5.10 6.00
CA VAL A 91 -1.11 4.47 7.06
C VAL A 91 -1.41 2.97 7.14
N LEU A 92 -2.68 2.59 7.07
CA LEU A 92 -3.10 1.19 7.10
C LEU A 92 -2.56 0.41 5.88
N LEU A 93 -2.72 0.94 4.66
CA LEU A 93 -2.25 0.27 3.44
C LEU A 93 -0.72 0.13 3.44
N PHE A 94 0.00 1.17 3.87
CA PHE A 94 1.45 1.18 3.89
C PHE A 94 2.02 0.22 4.94
N ILE A 95 1.53 0.28 6.19
CA ILE A 95 1.98 -0.61 7.26
C ILE A 95 1.60 -2.06 6.95
N THR A 96 0.38 -2.31 6.46
CA THR A 96 -0.06 -3.66 6.10
C THR A 96 0.76 -4.21 4.93
N GLY A 97 1.03 -3.41 3.90
CA GLY A 97 1.86 -3.80 2.77
C GLY A 97 3.29 -4.17 3.19
N ILE A 98 3.93 -3.35 4.03
CA ILE A 98 5.27 -3.64 4.58
C ILE A 98 5.25 -4.88 5.47
N THR A 99 4.26 -4.99 6.35
CA THR A 99 4.15 -6.13 7.29
C THR A 99 3.98 -7.44 6.51
N LEU A 100 3.10 -7.47 5.50
CA LEU A 100 2.94 -8.63 4.61
C LEU A 100 4.22 -8.95 3.84
N LEU A 101 4.96 -7.95 3.41
CA LEU A 101 6.24 -8.14 2.70
C LEU A 101 7.30 -8.75 3.64
N VAL A 102 7.42 -8.24 4.87
CA VAL A 102 8.35 -8.79 5.87
C VAL A 102 7.95 -10.21 6.29
N LEU A 103 6.66 -10.48 6.47
CA LEU A 103 6.18 -11.83 6.81
C LEU A 103 6.31 -12.83 5.67
N SER A 104 6.23 -12.38 4.42
CA SER A 104 6.40 -13.24 3.24
C SER A 104 7.86 -13.41 2.81
N MET A 105 8.77 -12.60 3.37
CA MET A 105 10.20 -12.84 3.20
C MET A 105 10.67 -13.88 4.22
N PRO A 106 11.45 -14.88 3.77
CA PRO A 106 12.14 -15.79 4.69
C PRO A 106 13.03 -14.98 5.63
N GLN A 107 13.08 -15.41 6.88
CA GLN A 107 13.83 -14.71 7.92
C GLN A 107 15.32 -14.65 7.54
N MET A 108 16.00 -13.57 7.95
CA MET A 108 17.43 -13.44 7.69
C MET A 108 18.16 -14.66 8.28
N PRO A 109 18.95 -15.39 7.46
CA PRO A 109 19.68 -16.57 7.91
C PRO A 109 20.62 -16.16 9.04
N ARG A 110 20.51 -16.86 10.18
CA ARG A 110 21.37 -16.60 11.35
C ARG A 110 22.66 -17.41 11.28
N ASN A 111 22.65 -18.49 10.52
CA ASN A 111 23.78 -19.40 10.40
C ASN A 111 24.41 -19.30 9.00
N PRO A 112 25.73 -19.51 8.88
CA PRO A 112 26.46 -19.29 7.62
C PRO A 112 26.14 -20.29 6.50
N TRP A 113 25.41 -21.37 6.78
CA TRP A 113 24.96 -22.36 5.80
C TRP A 113 23.48 -22.20 5.39
N GLU A 114 22.72 -21.33 6.04
CA GLU A 114 21.34 -21.03 5.66
C GLU A 114 21.33 -20.00 4.51
N THR A 115 20.68 -20.31 3.40
CA THR A 115 20.43 -19.38 2.29
C THR A 115 19.01 -18.83 2.37
N CYS A 116 18.84 -17.54 2.06
CA CYS A 116 17.54 -16.85 2.07
C CYS A 116 16.47 -17.47 1.14
N MET A 117 16.79 -18.47 0.32
CA MET A 117 15.83 -19.33 -0.37
C MET A 117 16.45 -20.74 -0.46
N ASP A 118 16.65 -21.37 0.70
CA ASP A 118 16.98 -22.79 0.72
C ASP A 118 15.82 -23.60 0.15
N ALA A 119 16.16 -24.60 -0.67
CA ALA A 119 15.20 -25.60 -1.09
C ALA A 119 14.64 -26.32 0.15
N GLU A 120 13.34 -26.59 0.17
CA GLU A 120 12.75 -27.46 1.20
C GLU A 120 13.58 -28.75 1.30
N PRO A 121 13.88 -29.24 2.52
CA PRO A 121 14.67 -30.45 2.68
C PRO A 121 13.95 -31.58 1.94
N GLU A 122 14.67 -32.20 1.00
CA GLU A 122 14.23 -33.36 0.25
C GLU A 122 13.68 -34.37 1.27
N GLN A 123 12.37 -34.66 1.19
CA GLN A 123 11.77 -35.69 2.02
C GLN A 123 12.35 -37.01 1.55
N VAL A 124 13.42 -37.45 2.22
CA VAL A 124 13.98 -38.79 2.02
C VAL A 124 12.94 -39.78 2.54
N GLU A 125 12.09 -40.26 1.63
CA GLU A 125 11.30 -41.49 1.82
C GLU A 125 12.20 -42.72 1.73
#